data_AF-A0A395YPW2-F1
#
_entry.id   AF-A0A395YPW2-F1
#
_cell.length_a   1.000
_cell.length_b   1.000
_cell.length_c   1.000
_cell.angle_alpha   90.00
_cell.angle_beta   90.00
_cell.angle_gamma   90.00
#
_symmetry.space_group_name_H-M   'P 1'
#
loop_
_entity.id
_entity.type
_entity.pdbx_description
1 polymer ?
#
loop_
_entity_poly.entity_id
_entity_poly.type
_entity_poly.pdbx_seq_one_letter_code
_entity_poly.pdbx_strand_id
1 'polypeptide(L)'
;MVISDVACGSVTAVPDSDKVVCITDGSMDKYRGTLTMVGGKKAENITDDVTFYDVIGEKSILMLTDYNLDRSRGDLKYFGGKELKMVDSDVSGFFSIGNAKECP
;
A
#
# COMPACT_ATOMS: atom_id res chain seq x y z
N MET A 1 1.39 -19.13 8.18
CA MET A 1 2.36 -18.73 7.13
C MET A 1 3.27 -17.68 7.76
N VAL A 2 4.56 -17.69 7.43
CA VAL A 2 5.51 -16.66 7.88
C VAL A 2 5.98 -15.94 6.62
N ILE A 3 5.89 -14.61 6.62
CA ILE A 3 6.48 -13.76 5.59
C ILE A 3 7.81 -13.21 6.14
N SER A 4 8.84 -13.17 5.30
CA SER A 4 10.13 -12.52 5.61
C SER A 4 10.18 -11.12 5.01
N ASP A 5 11.21 -10.36 5.38
CA ASP A 5 11.56 -9.09 4.72
C ASP A 5 10.46 -8.02 4.74
N VAL A 6 9.67 -8.02 5.83
CA VAL A 6 8.65 -7.01 6.11
C VAL A 6 9.34 -5.73 6.58
N ALA A 7 9.04 -4.61 5.91
CA ALA A 7 9.56 -3.31 6.31
C ALA A 7 9.01 -2.90 7.69
N CYS A 8 9.90 -2.44 8.57
CA CYS A 8 9.53 -2.01 9.92
C CYS A 8 8.47 -0.89 9.87
N GLY A 9 7.43 -1.00 10.71
CA GLY A 9 6.35 -0.01 10.78
C GLY A 9 5.35 -0.06 9.62
N SER A 10 5.52 -0.97 8.66
CA SER A 10 4.65 -1.08 7.49
C SER A 10 3.51 -2.08 7.67
N VAL A 11 3.12 -2.51 8.87
CA VAL A 11 2.02 -3.49 9.02
C VAL A 11 0.76 -2.75 9.43
N THR A 12 -0.28 -2.85 8.60
CA THR A 12 -1.60 -2.24 8.85
C THR A 12 -2.68 -3.31 8.80
N ALA A 13 -3.56 -3.34 9.79
CA ALA A 13 -4.71 -4.23 9.82
C ALA A 13 -5.75 -3.79 8.77
N VAL A 14 -6.39 -4.76 8.12
CA VAL A 14 -7.52 -4.48 7.22
C VAL A 14 -8.79 -4.37 8.06
N PRO A 15 -9.53 -3.24 8.02
CA PRO A 15 -10.79 -3.11 8.75
C PRO A 15 -11.78 -4.23 8.43
N ASP A 16 -12.50 -4.71 9.46
CA ASP A 16 -13.51 -5.77 9.37
C ASP A 16 -13.03 -7.10 8.73
N SER A 17 -11.72 -7.39 8.78
CA SER A 17 -11.10 -8.57 8.16
C SER A 17 -10.04 -9.20 9.08
N ASP A 18 -9.65 -10.44 8.79
CA ASP A 18 -8.56 -11.16 9.47
C ASP A 18 -7.20 -10.94 8.77
N LYS A 19 -7.14 -9.96 7.87
CA LYS A 19 -6.01 -9.68 6.98
C LYS A 19 -5.17 -8.51 7.47
N VAL A 20 -3.93 -8.49 7.01
CA VAL A 20 -3.01 -7.36 7.14
C VAL A 20 -2.45 -6.99 5.77
N VAL A 21 -2.09 -5.73 5.59
CA VAL A 21 -1.34 -5.25 4.42
C VAL A 21 -0.01 -4.72 4.92
N CYS A 22 1.07 -5.10 4.23
CA CYS A 22 2.41 -4.65 4.56
C CYS A 22 3.32 -4.48 3.36
N ILE A 23 4.47 -3.85 3.57
CA ILE A 23 5.53 -3.77 2.55
C ILE A 23 6.53 -4.91 2.78
N THR A 24 6.71 -5.76 1.77
CA THR A 24 7.76 -6.79 1.70
C THR A 24 8.85 -6.36 0.72
N ASP A 25 10.01 -7.03 0.77
CA ASP A 25 11.13 -6.81 -0.16
C ASP A 25 11.58 -5.33 -0.21
N GLY A 26 11.52 -4.66 0.95
CA GLY A 26 11.80 -3.24 1.09
C GLY A 26 13.26 -2.90 0.85
N SER A 27 13.52 -1.89 0.02
CA SER A 27 14.83 -1.26 -0.13
C SER A 27 14.95 -0.09 0.84
N MET A 28 15.92 -0.15 1.76
CA MET A 28 16.19 0.99 2.65
C MET A 28 16.77 2.19 1.90
N ASP A 29 17.54 1.98 0.83
CA ASP A 29 18.11 3.07 0.04
C ASP A 29 17.04 3.83 -0.75
N LYS A 30 16.04 3.12 -1.26
CA LYS A 30 14.96 3.70 -2.07
C LYS A 30 13.68 3.99 -1.29
N TYR A 31 13.61 3.57 -0.03
CA TYR A 31 12.43 3.63 0.83
C TYR A 31 11.15 3.14 0.14
N ARG A 32 11.23 1.99 -0.54
CA ARG A 32 10.08 1.40 -1.25
C ARG A 32 10.20 -0.11 -1.35
N GLY A 33 9.08 -0.79 -1.54
CA GLY A 33 9.02 -2.24 -1.70
C GLY A 33 7.71 -2.70 -2.34
N THR A 34 7.37 -3.97 -2.14
CA THR A 34 6.15 -4.58 -2.66
C THR A 34 5.04 -4.52 -1.62
N LEU A 35 3.90 -3.95 -1.99
CA LEU A 35 2.72 -3.95 -1.14
C LEU A 35 2.03 -5.32 -1.22
N THR A 36 1.90 -5.98 -0.08
CA THR A 36 1.49 -7.38 0.03
C THR A 36 0.34 -7.51 1.03
N MET A 37 -0.74 -8.16 0.61
CA MET A 37 -1.86 -8.52 1.47
C MET A 37 -1.71 -9.93 2.00
N VAL A 38 -1.86 -10.12 3.30
CA VAL A 38 -1.70 -11.41 3.96
C VAL A 38 -2.96 -11.79 4.71
N GLY A 39 -3.45 -13.00 4.45
CA GLY A 39 -4.67 -13.54 5.03
C GLY A 39 -4.65 -15.07 5.10
N GLY A 40 -5.05 -15.61 6.24
CA GLY A 40 -5.10 -17.06 6.48
C GLY A 40 -3.77 -17.77 6.19
N LYS A 41 -3.70 -18.48 5.06
CA LYS A 41 -2.51 -19.24 4.62
C LYS A 41 -1.89 -18.72 3.31
N LYS A 42 -2.25 -17.51 2.89
CA LYS A 42 -1.77 -16.91 1.63
C LYS A 42 -1.25 -15.49 1.85
N ALA A 43 -0.30 -15.11 1.01
CA ALA A 43 0.08 -13.72 0.77
C ALA A 43 -0.03 -13.44 -0.73
N GLU A 44 -0.54 -12.25 -1.06
CA GLU A 44 -0.77 -11.82 -2.43
C GLU A 44 -0.16 -10.44 -2.62
N ASN A 45 0.76 -10.32 -3.59
CA ASN A 45 1.37 -9.04 -3.95
C ASN A 45 0.34 -8.21 -4.72
N ILE A 46 0.14 -6.97 -4.29
CA ILE A 46 -0.75 -6.00 -4.92
C ILE A 46 0.01 -5.23 -5.99
N THR A 47 1.15 -4.63 -5.62
CA THR A 47 1.98 -3.84 -6.53
C THR A 47 3.38 -3.60 -5.97
N ASP A 48 4.32 -3.32 -6.86
CA ASP A 48 5.71 -3.00 -6.53
C ASP A 48 5.94 -1.48 -6.42
N ASP A 49 7.15 -1.12 -5.99
CA ASP A 49 7.62 0.27 -5.91
C ASP A 49 6.74 1.20 -5.05
N VAL A 50 6.15 0.66 -3.98
CA VAL A 50 5.33 1.41 -3.02
C VAL A 50 6.17 2.05 -1.92
N THR A 51 5.97 3.35 -1.69
CA THR A 51 6.64 4.12 -0.63
C THR A 51 5.71 4.40 0.56
N PHE A 52 4.47 4.78 0.28
CA PHE A 52 3.44 5.05 1.30
C PHE A 52 2.13 4.38 0.90
N TYR A 53 1.36 3.91 1.88
CA TYR A 53 0.05 3.33 1.64
C TYR A 53 -0.88 3.59 2.83
N ASP A 54 -2.18 3.49 2.59
CA ASP A 54 -3.20 3.50 3.64
C ASP A 54 -4.33 2.52 3.30
N VAL A 55 -4.87 1.87 4.33
CA VAL A 55 -5.83 0.77 4.21
C VAL A 55 -7.17 1.21 4.75
N ILE A 56 -8.06 1.52 3.82
CA ILE A 56 -9.44 1.93 4.11
C ILE A 56 -10.33 0.68 4.22
N GLY A 57 -10.02 -0.37 3.46
CA GLY A 57 -10.69 -1.65 3.49
C GLY A 57 -10.00 -2.67 2.60
N GLU A 58 -10.51 -3.91 2.61
CA GLU A 58 -9.89 -5.02 1.86
C GLU A 58 -9.78 -4.75 0.35
N LYS A 59 -10.69 -3.95 -0.20
CA LYS A 59 -10.73 -3.56 -1.63
C LYS A 59 -10.64 -2.06 -1.81
N SER A 60 -10.04 -1.38 -0.84
CA SER A 60 -9.92 0.07 -0.80
C SER A 60 -8.60 0.43 -0.15
N ILE A 61 -7.55 0.49 -0.97
CA ILE A 61 -6.19 0.78 -0.54
C ILE A 61 -5.65 1.89 -1.43
N LEU A 62 -5.14 2.96 -0.82
CA LEU A 62 -4.43 4.04 -1.50
C LEU A 62 -2.93 3.82 -1.33
N MET A 63 -2.16 4.13 -2.37
CA MET A 63 -0.72 3.98 -2.33
C MET A 63 -0.01 4.99 -3.23
N LEU A 64 1.17 5.42 -2.79
CA LEU A 64 2.11 6.16 -3.63
C LEU A 64 3.13 5.18 -4.19
N THR A 65 3.20 5.11 -5.52
CA THR A 65 4.19 4.34 -6.27
C THR A 65 5.16 5.26 -6.98
N ASP A 66 6.30 4.72 -7.40
CA ASP A 66 7.28 5.44 -8.24
C ASP A 66 7.75 6.76 -7.59
N TYR A 67 7.68 6.83 -6.26
CA TYR A 67 7.91 8.05 -5.52
C TYR A 67 9.41 8.41 -5.55
N ASN A 68 9.69 9.61 -6.02
CA ASN A 68 11.02 10.18 -6.00
C ASN A 68 11.19 11.03 -4.73
N LEU A 69 12.10 10.61 -3.84
CA LEU A 69 12.33 11.29 -2.55
C LEU A 69 12.89 12.71 -2.71
N ASP A 70 13.74 12.94 -3.71
CA ASP A 70 14.35 14.25 -3.95
C ASP A 70 13.31 15.30 -4.37
N ARG A 71 12.36 14.90 -5.22
CA ARG A 71 11.25 15.75 -5.68
C ARG A 71 10.05 15.69 -4.73
N SER A 72 10.00 14.70 -3.86
CA SER A 72 8.84 14.38 -3.01
C SER A 72 7.55 14.26 -3.83
N ARG A 73 7.59 13.46 -4.90
CA ARG A 73 6.48 13.27 -5.85
C ARG A 73 6.47 11.86 -6.42
N GLY A 74 5.27 11.30 -6.63
CA GLY A 74 5.06 10.01 -7.27
C GLY A 74 3.65 9.87 -7.84
N ASP A 75 3.26 8.64 -8.15
CA ASP A 75 1.93 8.32 -8.67
C ASP A 75 1.02 7.85 -7.55
N LEU A 76 -0.16 8.49 -7.42
CA LEU A 76 -1.19 8.02 -6.51
C LEU A 76 -2.03 6.97 -7.22
N LYS A 77 -2.07 5.77 -6.65
CA LYS A 77 -2.85 4.64 -7.16
C LYS A 77 -3.85 4.15 -6.12
N TYR A 78 -4.96 3.61 -6.61
CA TYR A 78 -6.03 3.02 -5.83
C TYR A 78 -6.21 1.56 -6.21
N PHE A 79 -6.26 0.66 -5.23
CA PHE A 79 -6.59 -0.74 -5.43
C PHE A 79 -8.05 -1.02 -5.05
N GLY A 80 -8.84 -1.39 -6.05
CA GLY A 80 -10.28 -1.71 -5.92
C GLY A 80 -10.58 -3.20 -5.71
N GLY A 81 -9.60 -4.02 -5.30
CA GLY A 81 -9.78 -5.47 -5.08
C GLY A 81 -9.48 -6.38 -6.29
N LYS A 82 -9.25 -5.82 -7.48
CA LYS A 82 -8.87 -6.58 -8.68
C LYS A 82 -7.80 -5.87 -9.51
N GLU A 83 -7.98 -4.57 -9.70
CA GLU A 83 -7.11 -3.75 -10.53
C GLU A 83 -6.64 -2.51 -9.75
N LEU A 84 -5.46 -2.03 -10.15
CA LEU A 84 -4.93 -0.75 -9.74
C LEU A 84 -5.41 0.31 -10.72
N LYS A 85 -5.87 1.43 -10.18
CA LYS A 85 -6.26 2.61 -10.95
C LYS A 85 -5.31 3.75 -10.62
N MET A 86 -4.81 4.42 -11.64
CA MET A 86 -4.13 5.70 -11.46
C MET A 86 -5.18 6.73 -11.06
N VAL A 87 -4.96 7.39 -9.91
CA VAL A 87 -5.82 8.46 -9.40
C VAL A 87 -5.28 9.79 -9.91
N ASP A 88 -4.00 10.04 -9.70
CA ASP A 88 -3.29 11.23 -10.15
C ASP A 88 -1.78 10.94 -10.23
N SER A 89 -1.04 11.77 -10.96
CA SER A 89 0.42 11.73 -11.02
C SER A 89 1.01 13.03 -10.45
N ASP A 90 2.31 13.01 -10.16
CA ASP A 90 2.99 14.15 -9.51
C ASP A 90 2.36 14.52 -8.14
N VAL A 91 2.01 13.50 -7.36
CA VAL A 91 1.40 13.63 -6.03
C VAL A 91 2.46 13.62 -4.93
N SER A 92 2.36 14.56 -4.00
CA SER A 92 3.32 14.72 -2.89
C SER A 92 3.01 13.91 -1.64
N GLY A 93 1.76 13.46 -1.51
CA GLY A 93 1.22 12.89 -0.30
C GLY A 93 -0.29 12.77 -0.43
N PHE A 94 -0.85 11.90 0.39
CA PHE A 94 -2.29 11.74 0.54
C PHE A 94 -2.58 11.44 2.01
N PHE A 95 -3.85 11.60 2.41
CA PHE A 95 -4.35 11.15 3.69
C PHE A 95 -5.74 10.57 3.47
N SER A 96 -6.05 9.46 4.13
CA SER A 96 -7.43 8.96 4.17
C SER A 96 -8.10 9.42 5.47
N ILE A 97 -9.42 9.58 5.44
CA ILE A 97 -10.22 9.86 6.63
C ILE A 97 -10.76 8.51 7.11
N GLY A 98 -10.40 8.08 8.32
CA GLY A 98 -10.62 6.73 8.86
C GLY A 98 -12.07 6.22 8.97
N ASN A 99 -13.07 6.97 8.48
CA ASN A 99 -14.47 6.55 8.39
C ASN A 99 -14.95 6.31 6.95
N ALA A 100 -14.11 6.59 5.94
CA ALA A 100 -14.43 6.25 4.57
C ALA A 100 -14.39 4.72 4.42
N LYS A 101 -15.33 4.15 3.67
CA LYS A 101 -15.27 2.72 3.27
C LYS A 101 -14.67 2.54 1.89
N GLU A 102 -14.67 3.61 1.09
CA GLU A 102 -14.23 3.68 -0.29
C GLU A 102 -13.60 5.05 -0.56
N CYS A 103 -12.69 5.14 -1.53
CA CYS A 103 -12.24 6.43 -2.05
C CYS A 103 -13.41 7.14 -2.75
N PRO A 104 -13.70 8.42 -2.44
CA PRO A 104 -14.77 9.18 -3.10
C PRO A 104 -14.55 9.35 -4.61
#